data_AF-A0A3L7LRW2-F1
#
_entry.id   AF-A0A3L7LRW2-F1
#
_cell.length_a   1.000
_cell.length_b   1.000
_cell.length_c   1.000
_cell.angle_alpha   90.00
_cell.angle_beta   90.00
_cell.angle_gamma   90.00
#
_symmetry.space_group_name_H-M   'P 1'
#
loop_
_entity.id
_entity.type
_entity.pdbx_description
1 polymer ?
#
loop_
_entity_poly.entity_id
_entity_poly.type
_entity_poly.pdbx_seq_one_letter_code
_entity_poly.pdbx_strand_id
1 'polypeptide(L)'
;MDRWWPDALGKNMRLAPWIVVSLSLLAGCSGGSGDLTLIINNQQSLVMDLSVLSAGITAAPPSLTTDRGRLSAYSLLSNDHPAPVTVHYRYRFYWYDAQGLDVIPFATTRTLMV
;
A
#
# COMPACT_ATOMS: atom_id res chain seq x y z
N MET A 1 -45.94 54.21 2.70
CA MET A 1 -44.97 54.70 1.72
C MET A 1 -44.24 53.53 1.11
N ASP A 2 -44.53 53.30 -0.18
CA ASP A 2 -43.56 53.06 -1.26
C ASP A 2 -43.05 51.62 -1.54
N ARG A 3 -43.95 50.90 -2.21
CA ARG A 3 -43.75 49.97 -3.34
C ARG A 3 -42.44 50.17 -4.14
N TRP A 4 -41.64 49.10 -4.34
CA TRP A 4 -40.71 48.96 -5.49
C TRP A 4 -40.29 47.50 -5.82
N TRP A 5 -41.12 46.80 -6.62
CA TRP A 5 -40.86 45.87 -7.78
C TRP A 5 -40.02 44.55 -7.61
N PRO A 6 -40.22 43.49 -8.45
CA PRO A 6 -41.44 42.85 -8.98
C PRO A 6 -41.52 41.32 -8.76
N ASP A 7 -42.70 40.77 -9.06
CA ASP A 7 -42.91 39.37 -9.41
C ASP A 7 -42.29 38.98 -10.77
N ALA A 8 -41.87 37.72 -10.83
CA ALA A 8 -41.84 36.85 -12.02
C ALA A 8 -41.06 37.32 -13.26
N LEU A 9 -39.92 36.66 -13.53
CA LEU A 9 -39.69 36.09 -14.86
C LEU A 9 -38.67 34.96 -14.81
N GLY A 10 -39.11 33.77 -15.20
CA GLY A 10 -38.29 32.58 -15.23
C GLY A 10 -37.06 32.71 -16.13
N LYS A 11 -36.03 31.96 -15.79
CA LYS A 11 -35.05 31.50 -16.77
C LYS A 11 -34.40 30.24 -16.23
N ASN A 12 -35.04 29.11 -16.51
CA ASN A 12 -34.36 27.89 -16.93
C ASN A 12 -33.04 27.64 -16.21
N MET A 13 -33.10 27.17 -14.96
CA MET A 13 -31.95 26.61 -14.24
C MET A 13 -31.59 25.25 -14.85
N ARG A 14 -31.14 25.27 -16.12
CA ARG A 14 -30.58 24.13 -16.85
C ARG A 14 -29.05 24.07 -16.75
N LEU A 15 -28.47 24.71 -15.73
CA LEU A 15 -27.04 24.63 -15.41
C LEU A 15 -26.75 23.60 -14.31
N ALA A 16 -27.78 23.08 -13.65
CA ALA A 16 -27.65 22.09 -12.58
C ALA A 16 -27.03 20.73 -12.98
N PRO A 17 -27.24 20.16 -14.19
CA PRO A 17 -26.71 18.83 -14.46
C PRO A 17 -25.21 18.83 -14.72
N TRP A 18 -24.63 19.95 -15.16
CA TRP A 18 -23.23 20.02 -15.60
C TRP A 18 -22.26 20.13 -14.41
N ILE A 19 -22.70 20.80 -13.34
CA ILE A 19 -21.93 20.89 -12.08
C ILE A 19 -21.88 19.53 -11.38
N VAL A 20 -22.99 18.78 -11.39
CA VAL A 20 -23.06 17.43 -10.80
C VAL A 20 -22.17 16.43 -11.57
N VAL A 21 -22.15 16.49 -12.90
CA VAL A 21 -21.26 15.64 -13.72
C VAL A 21 -19.79 15.95 -13.43
N SER A 22 -19.43 17.23 -13.29
CA SER A 22 -18.04 17.63 -13.01
C SER A 22 -17.57 17.19 -11.63
N LEU A 23 -18.43 17.23 -10.60
CA LEU A 23 -18.07 16.71 -9.27
C LEU A 23 -17.93 15.18 -9.24
N SER A 24 -18.74 14.44 -10.01
CA SER A 24 -18.62 12.98 -10.10
C SER A 24 -17.31 12.51 -10.73
N LEU A 25 -16.69 13.33 -11.60
CA LEU A 25 -15.38 13.02 -12.19
C LEU A 25 -14.23 13.13 -11.17
N LEU A 26 -14.38 13.93 -10.10
CA LEU A 26 -13.35 14.06 -9.05
C LEU A 26 -13.45 12.98 -7.97
N ALA A 27 -14.58 12.28 -7.84
CA ALA A 27 -14.74 11.17 -6.90
C ALA A 27 -14.06 9.87 -7.40
N GLY A 28 -13.57 9.84 -8.65
CA GLY A 28 -12.84 8.71 -9.24
C GLY A 28 -11.38 8.59 -8.79
N CYS A 29 -10.85 9.57 -8.06
CA CYS A 29 -9.50 9.50 -7.48
C CYS A 29 -9.49 8.86 -6.09
N SER A 30 -10.36 7.88 -5.80
CA SER A 30 -9.99 6.88 -4.78
C SER A 30 -9.03 5.91 -5.47
N GLY A 31 -7.79 6.36 -5.69
CA GLY A 31 -6.71 5.52 -6.17
C GLY A 31 -6.70 4.30 -5.27
N GLY A 32 -7.07 3.16 -5.83
CA GLY A 32 -7.20 1.91 -5.10
C GLY A 32 -5.91 1.70 -4.33
N SER A 33 -6.00 1.73 -3.01
CA SER A 33 -5.00 1.24 -2.06
C SER A 33 -4.90 -0.29 -2.18
N GLY A 34 -4.70 -0.77 -3.39
CA GLY A 34 -4.71 -2.16 -3.78
C GLY A 34 -3.66 -2.31 -4.85
N ASP A 35 -2.55 -2.91 -4.45
CA ASP A 35 -1.42 -3.26 -5.31
C ASP A 35 -0.38 -2.17 -5.54
N LEU A 36 0.28 -1.76 -4.45
CA LEU A 36 1.68 -1.34 -4.53
C LEU A 36 2.51 -2.60 -4.86
N THR A 37 2.59 -2.94 -6.14
CA THR A 37 3.51 -3.97 -6.64
C THR A 37 4.91 -3.41 -6.41
N LEU A 38 5.58 -3.90 -5.35
CA LEU A 38 6.96 -3.56 -5.07
C LEU A 38 7.80 -4.12 -6.22
N ILE A 39 8.23 -3.25 -7.13
CA ILE A 39 9.15 -3.62 -8.21
C ILE A 39 10.52 -3.79 -7.57
N ILE A 40 10.81 -5.03 -7.19
CA ILE A 40 12.08 -5.42 -6.58
C ILE A 40 13.06 -5.78 -7.70
N ASN A 41 14.21 -5.10 -7.74
CA ASN A 41 15.33 -5.52 -8.59
C ASN A 41 16.08 -6.66 -7.89
N ASN A 42 16.72 -7.55 -8.66
CA ASN A 42 17.61 -8.62 -8.18
C ASN A 42 18.73 -8.12 -7.23
N GLN A 43 19.05 -6.81 -7.29
CA GLN A 43 20.01 -6.15 -6.39
C GLN A 43 19.42 -5.77 -5.03
N GLN A 44 18.09 -5.71 -4.89
CA GLN A 44 17.37 -5.24 -3.70
C GLN A 44 16.49 -6.35 -3.12
N SER A 45 17.11 -7.41 -2.60
CA SER A 45 16.40 -8.58 -2.03
C SER A 45 15.66 -8.32 -0.71
N LEU A 46 15.83 -7.13 -0.13
CA LEU A 46 15.21 -6.72 1.14
C LEU A 46 14.75 -5.27 1.03
N VAL A 47 13.47 -5.04 1.27
CA VAL A 47 12.87 -3.72 1.35
C VAL A 47 12.37 -3.54 2.77
N MET A 48 12.84 -2.50 3.44
CA MET A 48 12.39 -2.11 4.78
C MET A 48 11.78 -0.72 4.73
N ASP A 49 10.68 -0.55 5.46
CA ASP A 49 10.09 0.77 5.64
C ASP A 49 10.94 1.62 6.59
N LEU A 50 10.95 2.94 6.38
CA LEU A 50 11.73 3.86 7.20
C LEU A 50 11.30 3.82 8.68
N SER A 51 10.03 3.58 8.99
CA SER A 51 9.54 3.46 10.36
C SER A 51 10.07 2.22 11.09
N VAL A 52 10.33 1.13 10.36
CA VAL A 52 10.92 -0.10 10.92
C VAL A 52 12.40 0.13 11.24
N LEU A 53 13.11 0.78 10.31
CA LEU A 53 14.51 1.15 10.51
C LEU A 53 14.69 2.15 11.68
N SER A 54 13.83 3.18 11.77
CA SER A 54 13.92 4.18 12.84
C SER A 54 13.56 3.62 14.21
N ALA A 55 12.76 2.55 14.27
CA ALA A 55 12.47 1.81 15.49
C ALA A 55 13.66 0.94 15.97
N GLY A 56 14.77 0.89 15.23
CA GLY A 56 15.94 0.08 15.58
C GLY A 56 15.82 -1.38 15.16
N ILE A 57 14.93 -1.69 14.21
CA ILE A 57 14.76 -3.04 13.68
C ILE A 57 15.58 -3.19 12.41
N THR A 58 16.44 -4.20 12.38
CA THR A 58 17.27 -4.54 11.23
C THR A 58 16.96 -5.95 10.74
N ALA A 59 17.02 -6.17 9.43
CA ALA A 59 16.82 -7.47 8.83
C ALA A 59 17.99 -7.84 7.91
N ALA A 60 18.36 -9.11 7.92
CA ALA A 60 19.34 -9.65 6.98
C ALA A 60 18.66 -10.01 5.64
N PRO A 61 19.38 -9.91 4.50
CA PRO A 61 18.91 -10.41 3.23
C PRO A 61 18.42 -11.86 3.34
N PRO A 62 17.29 -12.20 2.69
CA PRO A 62 16.74 -13.54 2.81
C PRO A 62 17.66 -14.56 2.15
N SER A 63 17.75 -15.74 2.76
CA SER A 63 18.51 -16.87 2.26
C SER A 63 17.56 -18.04 1.98
N LEU A 64 17.92 -18.85 0.98
CA LEU A 64 17.16 -20.02 0.59
C LEU A 64 17.79 -21.27 1.17
N THR A 65 16.95 -22.18 1.65
CA THR A 65 17.34 -23.52 2.07
C THR A 65 16.36 -24.54 1.52
N THR A 66 16.82 -25.76 1.28
CA THR A 66 15.97 -26.85 0.82
C THR A 66 15.85 -27.86 1.96
N ASP A 67 14.64 -27.99 2.51
CA ASP A 67 14.33 -28.99 3.52
C ASP A 67 13.34 -30.00 2.93
N ARG A 68 13.71 -31.28 2.94
CA ARG A 68 12.86 -32.40 2.47
C ARG A 68 12.27 -32.20 1.06
N GLY A 69 13.05 -31.61 0.16
CA GLY A 69 12.63 -31.31 -1.22
C GLY A 69 11.74 -30.06 -1.36
N ARG A 70 11.50 -29.31 -0.27
CA ARG A 70 10.79 -28.03 -0.29
C ARG A 70 11.76 -26.87 -0.10
N LEU A 71 11.75 -25.94 -1.05
CA LEU A 71 12.48 -24.68 -0.95
C LEU A 71 11.82 -23.81 0.14
N SER A 72 12.62 -23.30 1.06
CA SER A 72 12.19 -22.46 2.17
C SER A 72 13.08 -21.22 2.23
N ALA A 73 12.49 -20.05 2.45
CA ALA A 73 13.22 -18.80 2.66
C ALA A 73 13.26 -18.47 4.15
N TYR A 74 14.39 -17.93 4.60
CA TYR A 74 14.57 -17.43 5.96
C TYR A 74 15.29 -16.08 5.93
N SER A 75 14.99 -15.22 6.90
CA SER A 75 15.65 -13.93 7.11
C SER A 75 15.78 -13.71 8.62
N LEU A 76 16.93 -13.18 9.05
CA LEU A 76 17.19 -12.87 10.45
C LEU A 76 16.70 -11.45 10.73
N LEU A 77 15.86 -11.30 11.75
CA LEU A 77 15.35 -10.02 12.23
C LEU A 77 15.95 -9.73 13.61
N SER A 78 16.57 -8.56 13.78
CA SER A 78 17.16 -8.09 15.04
C SER A 78 16.45 -6.84 15.52
N ASN A 79 16.27 -6.74 16.83
CA ASN A 79 15.81 -5.53 17.51
C ASN A 79 16.96 -5.00 18.37
N ASP A 80 17.49 -3.85 18.00
CA ASP A 80 18.57 -3.19 18.73
C ASP A 80 18.03 -2.30 19.87
N HIS A 81 16.70 -2.22 20.01
CA HIS A 81 16.04 -1.48 21.07
C HIS A 81 15.84 -2.35 22.34
N PRO A 82 16.03 -1.79 23.55
CA PRO A 82 15.90 -2.55 24.81
C PRO A 82 14.46 -2.97 25.15
N ALA A 83 13.47 -2.46 24.43
CA ALA A 83 12.06 -2.80 24.62
C ALA A 83 11.55 -3.57 23.40
N PRO A 84 10.62 -4.54 23.58
CA PRO A 84 10.01 -5.25 22.47
C PRO A 84 9.31 -4.29 21.52
N VAL A 85 9.61 -4.41 20.23
CA VAL A 85 8.99 -3.61 19.18
C VAL A 85 8.06 -4.52 18.39
N THR A 86 6.77 -4.18 18.36
CA THR A 86 5.85 -4.87 17.48
C THR A 86 6.02 -4.36 16.07
N VAL A 87 6.56 -5.22 15.20
CA VAL A 87 6.63 -4.95 13.76
C VAL A 87 5.25 -5.20 13.17
N HIS A 88 4.37 -4.22 13.33
CA HIS A 88 3.02 -4.19 12.74
C HIS A 88 3.05 -4.02 11.21
N TYR A 89 4.22 -3.71 10.66
CA TYR A 89 4.40 -3.38 9.26
C TYR A 89 4.74 -4.63 8.45
N ARG A 90 3.68 -5.35 8.09
CA ARG A 90 3.58 -6.34 7.01
C ARG A 90 4.88 -7.07 6.62
N TYR A 91 5.34 -8.03 7.44
CA TYR A 91 6.40 -8.94 7.02
C TYR A 91 5.88 -9.95 5.99
N ARG A 92 6.47 -9.98 4.79
CA ARG A 92 6.06 -10.87 3.70
C ARG A 92 7.22 -11.24 2.79
N PHE A 93 7.26 -12.50 2.38
CA PHE A 93 8.15 -12.97 1.32
C PHE A 93 7.48 -12.89 -0.05
N TYR A 94 8.22 -12.38 -1.03
CA TYR A 94 7.87 -12.42 -2.44
C TYR A 94 8.79 -13.43 -3.13
N TRP A 95 8.21 -14.31 -3.94
CA TRP A 95 8.93 -15.36 -4.65
C TRP A 95 8.95 -15.01 -6.13
N TYR A 96 10.13 -15.12 -6.74
CA TYR A 96 10.34 -14.88 -8.16
C TYR A 96 10.96 -16.11 -8.81
N ASP A 97 10.55 -16.41 -10.04
CA ASP A 97 11.19 -17.44 -10.85
C ASP A 97 12.51 -16.95 -11.46
N ALA A 98 13.18 -17.78 -12.27
CA ALA A 98 14.45 -17.40 -12.88
C ALA A 98 14.33 -16.27 -13.92
N GLN A 99 13.11 -15.91 -14.33
CA GLN A 99 12.80 -14.84 -15.26
C GLN A 99 12.34 -13.57 -14.53
N GLY A 100 12.26 -13.60 -13.19
CA GLY A 100 11.84 -12.47 -12.35
C GLY A 100 10.32 -12.31 -12.27
N LEU A 101 9.53 -13.33 -12.64
CA LEU A 101 8.08 -13.29 -12.55
C LEU A 101 7.60 -13.73 -11.16
N ASP A 102 6.56 -13.07 -10.66
CA ASP A 102 5.95 -13.41 -9.37
C ASP A 102 5.42 -14.85 -9.36
N VAL A 103 5.85 -15.64 -8.37
CA VAL A 103 5.36 -16.99 -8.12
C VAL A 103 4.16 -16.94 -7.17
N ILE A 104 3.00 -17.34 -7.68
CA ILE A 104 1.75 -17.43 -6.91
C ILE A 104 1.59 -18.81 -6.23
N PRO A 105 0.90 -18.90 -5.07
CA PRO A 105 0.20 -17.83 -4.36
C PRO A 105 1.13 -16.98 -3.50
N PHE A 106 0.76 -15.71 -3.37
CA PHE A 106 1.46 -14.78 -2.50
C PHE A 106 1.47 -15.23 -1.03
N ALA A 107 2.63 -15.08 -0.38
CA ALA A 107 2.73 -15.36 1.05
C ALA A 107 1.81 -14.43 1.85
N THR A 108 1.10 -15.01 2.83
CA THR A 108 0.28 -14.22 3.76
C THR A 108 1.16 -13.30 4.59
N THR A 109 0.74 -12.06 4.72
CA THR A 109 1.37 -11.06 5.59
C THR A 109 1.35 -11.51 7.04
N ARG A 110 2.49 -11.40 7.73
CA ARG A 110 2.64 -11.75 9.14
C ARG A 110 2.99 -10.53 9.99
N THR A 111 2.55 -10.56 11.24
CA THR A 111 2.92 -9.60 12.29
C THR A 111 3.76 -10.34 13.32
N LEU A 112 4.91 -9.76 13.69
CA LEU A 112 5.86 -10.34 14.63
C LEU A 112 6.25 -9.30 15.67
N MET A 113 6.55 -9.76 16.89
CA MET A 113 7.13 -8.95 17.96
C MET A 113 8.54 -9.45 18.20
N VAL A 114 9.52 -8.54 18.16
CA VAL A 114 10.96 -8.81 18.31
C VAL A 114 11.59 -7.87 19.32
#